data_AF-A0A9E6X5N8-F1
#
_entry.id   AF-A0A9E6X5N8-F1
#
_cell.length_a   1.000
_cell.length_b   1.000
_cell.length_c   1.000
_cell.angle_alpha   90.00
_cell.angle_beta   90.00
_cell.angle_gamma   90.00
#
_symmetry.space_group_name_H-M   'P 1'
#
loop_
_entity.id
_entity.type
_entity.pdbx_description
1 polymer ?
#
loop_
_entity_poly.entity_id
_entity_poly.type
_entity_poly.pdbx_seq_one_letter_code
_entity_poly.pdbx_strand_id
1 'polypeptide(L)'
;MSHPARSVFVGDSTTDGDRDRSDPASLGEGYGRLPADALAGRPGAPDGVCVLDAGVCVLDAGVSGDRALDLAARWHEDALAAGARLEAYAS
;
A
#
# COMPACT_ATOMS: atom_id res chain seq x y z
N MET A 1 -6.64 16.55 15.13
CA MET A 1 -5.88 16.47 13.87
C MET A 1 -6.33 15.20 13.17
N SER A 2 -6.85 15.27 11.94
CA SER A 2 -7.17 14.06 11.18
C SER A 2 -5.86 13.47 10.68
N HIS A 3 -5.61 12.19 10.96
CA HIS A 3 -4.52 11.46 10.31
C HIS A 3 -4.88 11.24 8.83
N PRO A 4 -3.89 11.21 7.92
CA PRO A 4 -4.13 10.83 6.54
C PRO A 4 -4.71 9.42 6.49
N ALA A 5 -5.68 9.20 5.60
CA ALA A 5 -6.21 7.89 5.27
C ALA A 5 -5.11 7.00 4.70
N ARG A 6 -5.17 5.70 4.98
CA ARG A 6 -4.20 4.71 4.52
C ARG A 6 -4.87 3.76 3.54
N SER A 7 -4.32 3.68 2.34
CA SER A 7 -4.67 2.68 1.34
C SER A 7 -3.59 1.62 1.35
N VAL A 8 -3.94 0.41 1.81
CA VAL A 8 -3.00 -0.71 1.91
C VAL A 8 -3.28 -1.71 0.81
N PHE A 9 -2.26 -2.03 0.03
CA PHE A 9 -2.29 -3.09 -0.96
C PHE A 9 -1.79 -4.38 -0.34
N VAL A 10 -2.65 -5.41 -0.28
CA VAL A 10 -2.32 -6.72 0.30
C VAL A 10 -2.38 -7.76 -0.80
N GLY A 11 -1.35 -8.58 -0.91
CA GLY A 11 -1.26 -9.55 -1.99
C GLY A 11 -0.01 -10.43 -1.94
N ASP A 12 0.31 -11.00 -3.09
CA ASP A 12 1.45 -11.87 -3.31
C ASP A 12 2.64 -11.11 -3.92
N SER A 13 3.47 -11.81 -4.70
CA SER A 13 4.63 -11.28 -5.43
C SER A 13 4.29 -10.11 -6.35
N THR A 14 3.09 -10.10 -6.94
CA THR A 14 2.65 -9.04 -7.84
C THR A 14 2.49 -7.72 -7.09
N THR A 15 2.05 -7.79 -5.83
CA THR A 15 1.90 -6.63 -4.95
C THR A 15 3.25 -6.26 -4.36
N ASP A 16 3.96 -7.24 -3.79
CA ASP A 16 5.26 -7.07 -3.12
C ASP A 16 6.28 -6.30 -3.97
N GLY A 17 6.32 -6.57 -5.28
CA GLY A 17 7.08 -5.74 -6.23
C GLY A 17 8.58 -5.65 -5.93
N ASP A 18 9.12 -6.65 -5.23
CA ASP A 18 10.48 -6.68 -4.69
C ASP A 18 10.82 -5.47 -3.77
N ARG A 19 9.83 -4.96 -3.01
CA ARG A 19 10.03 -3.88 -2.04
C ARG A 19 11.04 -4.24 -0.95
N ASP A 20 11.67 -3.22 -0.36
CA ASP A 20 12.46 -3.41 0.85
C ASP A 20 11.53 -3.61 2.06
N ARG A 21 11.35 -4.85 2.49
CA ARG A 21 10.46 -5.18 3.63
C ARG A 21 10.96 -4.66 4.98
N SER A 22 12.22 -4.21 5.06
CA SER A 22 12.74 -3.54 6.27
C SER A 22 12.34 -2.07 6.35
N ASP A 23 11.90 -1.48 5.23
CA ASP A 23 11.33 -0.15 5.15
C ASP A 23 9.81 -0.21 4.96
N PRO A 24 9.01 0.15 5.98
CA PRO A 24 7.55 0.17 5.89
C PRO A 24 6.98 1.11 4.82
N ALA A 25 7.78 2.06 4.31
CA ALA A 25 7.39 2.97 3.25
C ALA A 25 7.65 2.39 1.85
N SER A 26 8.45 1.33 1.73
CA SER A 26 8.87 0.83 0.42
C SER A 26 7.73 0.23 -0.36
N LEU A 27 7.55 0.68 -1.60
CA LEU A 27 6.51 0.19 -2.52
C LEU A 27 7.07 -0.77 -3.58
N GLY A 28 8.39 -0.90 -3.65
CA GLY A 28 9.06 -1.66 -4.70
C GLY A 28 8.81 -1.09 -6.09
N GLU A 29 8.96 -1.94 -7.11
CA GLU A 29 8.75 -1.60 -8.52
C GLU A 29 7.50 -2.28 -9.10
N GLY A 30 6.65 -2.81 -8.23
CA GLY A 30 5.38 -3.44 -8.57
C GLY A 30 4.26 -2.43 -8.85
N TYR A 31 3.06 -2.94 -9.12
CA TYR A 31 1.91 -2.07 -9.43
C TYR A 31 1.47 -1.20 -8.23
N GLY A 32 1.83 -1.59 -7.00
CA GLY A 32 1.57 -0.82 -5.77
C GLY A 32 2.14 0.59 -5.79
N ARG A 33 3.15 0.86 -6.64
CA ARG A 33 3.71 2.19 -6.87
C ARG A 33 2.87 3.07 -7.81
N LEU A 34 2.07 2.50 -8.71
CA LEU A 34 1.29 3.28 -9.69
C LEU A 34 0.34 4.30 -9.03
N PRO A 35 -0.37 3.97 -7.94
CA PRO A 35 -1.15 4.95 -7.18
C PRO A 35 -0.29 6.08 -6.60
N ALA A 36 0.92 5.78 -6.10
CA ALA A 36 1.82 6.78 -5.56
C ALA A 36 2.35 7.73 -6.65
N ASP A 37 2.73 7.19 -7.81
CA ASP A 37 3.13 7.98 -8.98
C ASP A 37 1.99 8.87 -9.50
N ALA A 38 0.76 8.34 -9.53
CA ALA A 38 -0.43 9.09 -9.92
C ALA A 38 -0.72 10.25 -8.95
N LEU A 39 -0.66 9.98 -7.64
CA LEU A 39 -0.85 10.98 -6.59
C LEU A 39 0.25 12.05 -6.61
N ALA A 40 1.50 11.68 -6.92
CA ALA A 40 2.61 12.60 -7.05
C ALA A 40 2.64 13.36 -8.40
N GLY A 41 1.80 12.96 -9.37
CA GLY A 41 1.75 13.53 -10.71
C GLY A 41 3.01 13.27 -11.56
N ARG A 42 3.85 12.28 -11.18
CA ARG A 42 5.07 11.92 -11.91
C ARG A 42 5.49 10.47 -11.66
N PRO A 43 6.10 9.79 -12.65
CA PRO A 43 6.74 8.49 -12.43
C PRO A 43 7.93 8.59 -11.48
N GLY A 44 8.17 7.56 -10.69
CA GLY A 44 9.33 7.52 -9.78
C GLY A 44 9.15 8.44 -8.59
N ALA A 45 7.92 8.52 -8.08
CA ALA A 45 7.67 9.13 -6.79
C ALA A 45 8.48 8.40 -5.70
N PRO A 46 8.94 9.11 -4.66
CA PRO A 46 9.61 8.46 -3.54
C PRO A 46 8.70 7.42 -2.87
N ASP A 47 9.30 6.42 -2.26
CA ASP A 47 8.61 5.51 -1.35
C ASP A 47 7.97 6.27 -0.18
N GLY A 48 6.87 5.74 0.36
CA GLY A 48 6.15 6.34 1.49
C GLY A 48 5.45 7.66 1.18
N VAL A 49 5.15 7.95 -0.09
CA VAL A 49 4.42 9.16 -0.46
C VAL A 49 3.04 9.18 0.22
N CYS A 50 2.95 10.07 1.21
CA CYS A 50 1.71 10.59 1.74
C CYS A 50 1.44 11.93 1.05
N VAL A 51 0.41 12.00 0.21
CA VAL A 51 -0.02 13.28 -0.33
C VAL A 51 -0.87 13.96 0.72
N LEU A 52 -0.24 14.85 1.49
CA LEU A 52 -0.87 15.55 2.61
C LEU A 52 -2.09 16.37 2.18
N ASP A 53 -2.06 16.98 0.99
CA ASP A 53 -3.20 17.74 0.44
C ASP A 53 -4.38 16.84 0.06
N ALA A 54 -4.12 15.60 -0.36
CA ALA A 54 -5.14 14.59 -0.62
C ALA A 54 -5.55 13.82 0.65
N GLY A 55 -4.75 13.92 1.71
CA GLY A 55 -4.94 13.19 2.95
C GLY A 55 -4.81 11.68 2.81
N VAL A 56 -3.98 11.17 1.88
CA VAL A 56 -3.84 9.72 1.60
C VAL A 56 -2.37 9.29 1.63
N CYS A 57 -2.10 8.13 2.24
CA CYS A 57 -0.83 7.41 2.18
C CYS A 57 -1.05 6.03 1.54
N VAL A 58 -0.15 5.65 0.63
CA VAL A 58 -0.12 4.32 0.01
C VAL A 58 0.86 3.44 0.76
N LEU A 59 0.45 2.22 1.10
CA LEU A 59 1.28 1.22 1.78
C LEU A 59 1.20 -0.11 1.03
N ASP A 60 2.32 -0.82 0.98
CA ASP A 60 2.42 -2.16 0.40
C ASP A 60 2.64 -3.22 1.48
N ALA A 61 1.75 -4.20 1.52
CA ALA A 61 1.81 -5.38 2.37
C ALA A 61 1.80 -6.67 1.53
N GLY A 62 2.29 -6.62 0.29
CA GLY A 62 2.55 -7.80 -0.52
C GLY A 62 3.65 -8.68 0.08
N VAL A 63 3.51 -10.00 -0.09
CA VAL A 63 4.54 -10.98 0.26
C VAL A 63 4.63 -12.03 -0.83
N SER A 64 5.77 -12.08 -1.52
CA SER A 64 6.03 -13.05 -2.59
C SER A 64 5.91 -14.50 -2.11
N GLY A 65 5.06 -15.28 -2.80
CA GLY A 65 4.78 -16.68 -2.48
C GLY A 65 3.51 -16.92 -1.65
N ASP A 66 2.89 -15.87 -1.11
CA ASP A 66 1.65 -15.99 -0.35
C ASP A 66 0.47 -16.42 -1.22
N ARG A 67 -0.44 -17.18 -0.61
CA ARG A 67 -1.75 -17.55 -1.16
C ARG A 67 -2.87 -16.96 -0.31
N ALA A 68 -4.11 -17.09 -0.77
CA ALA A 68 -5.28 -16.54 -0.08
C ALA A 68 -5.40 -16.95 1.40
N LEU A 69 -4.95 -18.16 1.77
CA LEU A 69 -4.94 -18.61 3.16
C LEU A 69 -3.88 -17.89 4.00
N ASP A 70 -2.73 -17.59 3.42
CA ASP A 70 -1.66 -16.84 4.07
C ASP A 70 -2.14 -15.40 4.31
N LEU A 71 -2.78 -14.77 3.30
CA LEU A 71 -3.43 -13.46 3.43
C LEU A 71 -4.49 -13.45 4.53
N ALA A 72 -5.33 -14.48 4.62
CA ALA A 72 -6.35 -14.58 5.66
C ALA A 72 -5.73 -14.65 7.07
N ALA A 73 -4.59 -15.33 7.22
CA ALA A 73 -3.89 -15.44 8.50
C ALA A 73 -3.32 -14.11 8.98
N ARG A 74 -2.91 -13.23 8.06
CA ARG A 74 -2.29 -11.92 8.35
C ARG A 74 -3.19 -10.71 8.15
N TRP A 75 -4.44 -10.92 7.74
CA TRP A 75 -5.39 -9.85 7.41
C TRP A 75 -5.55 -8.80 8.51
N HIS A 76 -5.54 -9.25 9.77
CA HIS A 76 -5.64 -8.34 10.90
C HIS A 76 -4.44 -7.39 10.97
N GLU A 77 -3.23 -7.88 10.76
CA GLU A 77 -2.00 -7.09 10.84
C GLU A 77 -1.90 -6.14 9.64
N ASP A 78 -2.07 -6.67 8.43
CA ASP A 78 -1.81 -5.91 7.21
C ASP A 78 -2.92 -4.92 6.85
N ALA A 79 -4.19 -5.23 7.14
CA ALA A 79 -5.29 -4.34 6.80
C ALA A 79 -5.83 -3.59 8.03
N LEU A 80 -6.25 -4.33 9.07
CA LEU A 80 -7.01 -3.73 10.17
C LEU A 80 -6.11 -2.90 11.11
N ALA A 81 -5.00 -3.47 11.57
CA ALA A 81 -4.05 -2.81 12.46
C ALA A 81 -3.29 -1.68 11.76
N ALA A 82 -3.07 -1.80 10.44
CA ALA A 82 -2.52 -0.72 9.61
C ALA A 82 -3.46 0.50 9.54
N GLY A 83 -4.74 0.34 9.92
CA GLY A 83 -5.75 1.39 9.84
C GLY A 83 -6.27 1.62 8.43
N ALA A 84 -6.21 0.59 7.58
CA ALA A 84 -6.74 0.65 6.22
C ALA A 84 -8.22 1.02 6.27
N ARG A 85 -8.63 1.96 5.42
CA ARG A 85 -10.05 2.27 5.21
C ARG A 85 -10.48 1.73 3.86
N LEU A 86 -11.64 1.07 3.86
CA LEU A 86 -12.30 0.71 2.62
C LEU A 86 -12.99 1.96 2.07
N GLU A 87 -12.43 2.51 1.00
CA GLU A 87 -13.11 3.55 0.23
C GLU A 87 -13.80 2.86 -0.96
N ALA A 88 -15.13 2.87 -0.96
CA ALA A 88 -15.89 2.41 -2.10
C ALA A 88 -15.67 3.40 -3.25
N TYR A 89 -15.18 2.91 -4.39
CA TYR A 89 -15.11 3.70 -5.62
C TYR A 89 -16.54 4.02 -6.06
N ALA A 90 -17.00 5.23 -5.77
CA ALA A 90 -18.26 5.74 -6.32
C ALA A 90 -17.99 6.13 -7.79
N SER A 91 -18.61 5.39 -8.71
CA SER A 91 -18.59 5.66 -10.16
C SER A 91 -19.39 6.90 -10.53
#